data_AF-E0XVA7-F1
#
_entry.id   AF-E0XVA7-F1
#
_cell.length_a   1.000
_cell.length_b   1.000
_cell.length_c   1.000
_cell.angle_alpha   90.00
_cell.angle_beta   90.00
_cell.angle_gamma   90.00
#
_symmetry.space_group_name_H-M   'P 1'
#
loop_
_entity.id
_entity.type
_entity.pdbx_description
1 polymer ?
#
loop_
_entity_poly.entity_id
_entity_poly.type
_entity_poly.pdbx_seq_one_letter_code
_entity_poly.pdbx_strand_id
1 'polypeptide(L)'
;MAGRGPTCGGRTAGWMSGEDPRRLALEVLGRIERDGAYANLVLRTALDRSNLDRRDRAFVTDLVYGTTRMRRACDHLVDSFLHDDV
;
A
#
# COMPACT_ATOMS: atom_id res chain seq x y z
N MET A 1 -23.48 25.17 -28.98
CA MET A 1 -24.03 24.59 -27.74
C MET A 1 -23.14 23.40 -27.37
N ALA A 2 -21.98 23.55 -26.72
CA ALA A 2 -21.73 23.92 -25.32
C ALA A 2 -22.69 23.16 -24.37
N GLY A 3 -22.26 22.29 -23.44
CA GLY A 3 -20.97 22.19 -22.79
C GLY A 3 -20.54 20.75 -22.48
N ARG A 4 -19.24 20.55 -22.63
CA ARG A 4 -18.48 19.44 -22.07
C ARG A 4 -18.16 19.81 -20.62
N GLY A 5 -18.46 18.96 -19.63
CA GLY A 5 -17.94 19.08 -18.26
C GLY A 5 -18.67 18.18 -17.24
N PRO A 6 -18.04 17.82 -16.10
CA PRO A 6 -16.69 18.16 -15.68
C PRO A 6 -15.72 16.97 -15.80
N THR A 7 -14.53 17.27 -16.31
CA THR A 7 -13.32 16.50 -16.04
C THR A 7 -13.12 16.44 -14.52
N CYS A 8 -13.17 15.24 -13.94
CA CYS A 8 -12.71 14.97 -12.58
C CYS A 8 -11.17 14.94 -12.55
N GLY A 9 -10.56 16.05 -12.95
CA GLY A 9 -9.15 16.33 -12.69
C GLY A 9 -9.03 17.08 -11.35
N GLY A 10 -8.22 16.53 -10.44
CA GLY A 10 -7.61 17.30 -9.36
C GLY A 10 -8.24 17.15 -7.97
N ARG A 11 -7.98 16.04 -7.28
CA ARG A 11 -7.99 15.97 -5.80
C ARG A 11 -6.97 15.00 -5.17
N THR A 12 -5.93 14.58 -5.87
CA THR A 12 -4.87 13.72 -5.26
C THR A 12 -3.68 14.51 -4.70
N ALA A 13 -3.59 15.82 -4.95
CA ALA A 13 -2.43 16.64 -4.58
C ALA A 13 -2.39 17.10 -3.10
N GLY A 14 -3.20 16.50 -2.21
CA GLY A 14 -3.17 16.76 -0.76
C GLY A 14 -2.60 15.62 0.09
N TRP A 15 -2.30 14.47 -0.52
CA TRP A 15 -1.94 13.23 0.19
C TRP A 15 -0.45 12.87 0.05
N MET A 16 0.39 13.82 -0.35
CA MET A 16 1.80 13.57 -0.66
C MET A 16 2.76 14.60 -0.04
N SER A 17 2.46 15.08 1.16
CA SER A 17 3.39 15.93 1.92
C SER A 17 3.71 15.27 3.25
N GLY A 18 4.87 14.60 3.29
CA GLY A 18 5.36 13.80 4.40
C GLY A 18 5.71 12.40 3.93
N GLU A 19 6.75 11.79 4.50
CA GLU A 19 7.07 10.36 4.29
C GLU A 19 5.83 9.54 4.69
N ASP A 20 4.93 9.25 3.73
CA ASP A 20 3.67 8.57 4.04
C ASP A 20 3.98 7.11 4.39
N PRO A 21 3.75 6.68 5.64
CA PRO A 21 4.03 5.31 6.05
C PRO A 21 3.20 4.31 5.25
N ARG A 22 2.00 4.68 4.78
CA ARG A 22 1.16 3.78 3.94
C ARG A 22 1.82 3.53 2.59
N ARG A 23 2.42 4.56 1.99
CA ARG A 23 3.14 4.44 0.72
C ARG A 23 4.37 3.55 0.87
N LEU A 24 5.12 3.73 1.96
CA LEU A 24 6.28 2.89 2.26
C LEU A 24 5.87 1.43 2.43
N ALA A 25 4.79 1.17 3.17
CA ALA A 25 4.28 -0.19 3.38
C ALA A 25 3.82 -0.84 2.06
N LEU A 26 3.17 -0.09 1.17
CA LEU A 26 2.78 -0.58 -0.16
C LEU A 26 4.00 -0.94 -1.03
N GLU A 27 5.04 -0.11 -1.01
CA GLU A 27 6.29 -0.39 -1.75
C GLU A 27 6.98 -1.65 -1.20
N VAL A 28 7.01 -1.81 0.12
CA VAL A 28 7.55 -3.01 0.79
C VAL A 28 6.75 -4.25 0.39
N LEU A 29 5.41 -4.20 0.43
CA LEU A 29 4.56 -5.31 0.03
C LEU A 29 4.78 -5.70 -1.43
N GLY A 30 4.84 -4.74 -2.34
CA GLY A 30 5.13 -5.01 -3.75
C GLY A 30 6.52 -5.61 -3.99
N ARG A 31 7.52 -5.26 -3.18
CA ARG A 31 8.84 -5.92 -3.20
C ARG A 31 8.77 -7.36 -2.68
N ILE A 32 8.06 -7.59 -1.58
CA ILE A 32 7.87 -8.94 -1.01
C ILE A 32 7.18 -9.85 -2.03
N GLU A 33 6.15 -9.36 -2.72
CA GLU A 33 5.44 -10.13 -3.75
C GLU A 33 6.30 -10.44 -4.97
N ARG A 34 7.07 -9.46 -5.48
CA ARG A 34 7.92 -9.66 -6.67
C ARG A 34 9.14 -10.53 -6.40
N ASP A 35 9.81 -10.30 -5.28
CA ASP A 35 11.11 -10.91 -5.02
C ASP A 35 11.00 -12.19 -4.18
N GLY A 36 9.82 -12.47 -3.60
CA GLY A 36 9.63 -13.56 -2.63
C GLY A 36 10.55 -13.45 -1.40
N ALA A 37 11.25 -12.31 -1.27
CA ALA A 37 12.27 -12.08 -0.27
C ALA A 37 11.61 -11.94 1.10
N TYR A 38 12.27 -12.48 2.13
CA TYR A 38 11.77 -12.44 3.50
C TYR A 38 11.35 -11.02 3.88
N ALA A 39 10.08 -10.88 4.26
CA ALA A 39 9.47 -9.61 4.68
C ALA A 39 10.32 -8.87 5.72
N ASN A 40 11.02 -9.60 6.59
CA ASN A 40 11.89 -9.07 7.63
C ASN A 40 13.12 -8.31 7.07
N LEU A 41 13.69 -8.73 5.94
CA LEU A 41 14.85 -8.06 5.32
C LEU A 41 14.42 -6.80 4.57
N VAL A 42 13.41 -6.92 3.71
CA VAL A 42 12.89 -5.80 2.91
C VAL A 42 12.33 -4.70 3.81
N LEU A 43 11.60 -5.07 4.86
CA LEU A 43 11.04 -4.14 5.83
C LEU A 43 12.15 -3.39 6.58
N ARG A 44 13.19 -4.08 7.07
CA ARG A 44 14.32 -3.42 7.74
C ARG A 44 15.01 -2.43 6.81
N THR A 45 15.34 -2.83 5.58
CA THR A 45 15.97 -1.94 4.61
C THR A 45 15.11 -0.72 4.25
N ALA A 46 13.79 -0.89 4.15
CA ALA A 46 12.87 0.22 3.90
C ALA A 46 12.75 1.17 5.10
N LEU A 47 12.64 0.61 6.31
CA LEU A 47 12.57 1.39 7.55
C LEU A 47 13.87 2.14 7.86
N ASP A 48 15.03 1.58 7.52
CA ASP A 48 16.33 2.21 7.71
C ASP A 48 16.62 3.31 6.68
N ARG A 49 15.99 3.24 5.50
CA ARG A 49 16.04 4.29 4.47
C ARG A 49 15.05 5.42 4.70
N SER A 50 14.04 5.20 5.53
CA SER A 50 13.01 6.18 5.86
C SER A 50 13.33 6.87 7.18
N ASN A 51 13.07 8.18 7.27
CA ASN A 51 13.25 8.94 8.51
C ASN A 51 11.95 8.98 9.35
N LEU A 52 11.17 7.89 9.28
CA LEU A 52 9.87 7.75 9.95
C LEU A 52 10.01 7.71 11.47
N ASP A 53 9.07 8.38 12.15
CA ASP A 53 8.98 8.31 13.61
C ASP A 53 8.65 6.89 14.08
N ARG A 54 8.96 6.57 15.34
CA ARG A 54 8.76 5.25 15.93
C ARG A 54 7.33 4.73 15.75
N ARG A 55 6.33 5.63 15.83
CA ARG A 55 4.92 5.29 15.61
C ARG A 55 4.66 4.81 14.19
N ASP A 56 5.21 5.51 13.21
CA ASP A 56 5.03 5.18 11.79
C ASP A 56 5.79 3.91 11.42
N ARG A 57 6.98 3.69 11.98
CA ARG A 57 7.72 2.44 11.81
C ARG A 57 6.94 1.23 12.35
N ALA A 58 6.30 1.37 13.52
CA ALA A 58 5.43 0.34 14.08
C ALA A 58 4.20 0.11 13.18
N PHE A 59 3.57 1.18 12.71
CA PHE A 59 2.42 1.10 11.81
C PHE A 59 2.74 0.38 10.50
N VAL A 60 3.87 0.69 9.84
CA VAL A 60 4.32 0.00 8.62
C VAL A 60 4.55 -1.49 8.90
N THR A 61 5.19 -1.80 10.03
CA THR A 61 5.50 -3.19 10.42
C THR A 61 4.22 -3.99 10.58
N ASP A 62 3.25 -3.46 11.34
CA ASP A 62 1.96 -4.10 11.56
C ASP A 62 1.16 -4.23 10.26
N LEU A 63 1.22 -3.22 9.38
CA LEU A 63 0.55 -3.29 8.09
C LEU A 63 1.13 -4.40 7.21
N VAL A 64 2.46 -4.49 7.09
CA VAL A 64 3.14 -5.49 6.25
C VAL A 64 2.94 -6.90 6.79
N TYR A 65 3.15 -7.12 8.10
CA TYR A 65 2.94 -8.44 8.69
C TYR A 65 1.46 -8.83 8.75
N GLY A 66 0.58 -7.87 9.05
CA GLY A 66 -0.87 -8.08 9.10
C GLY A 66 -1.43 -8.49 7.73
N THR A 67 -1.08 -7.76 6.68
CA THR A 67 -1.49 -8.08 5.30
C THR A 67 -0.92 -9.42 4.84
N THR A 68 0.36 -9.71 5.10
CA THR A 68 0.96 -11.01 4.75
C THR A 68 0.23 -12.17 5.44
N ARG A 69 -0.14 -12.00 6.72
CA ARG A 69 -0.90 -13.01 7.48
C ARG A 69 -2.34 -13.17 6.98
N MET A 70 -2.99 -12.05 6.65
CA MET A 70 -4.37 -12.03 6.16
C MET A 70 -4.48 -12.27 4.66
N ARG A 71 -3.37 -12.52 3.95
CA ARG A 71 -3.33 -12.61 2.48
C ARG A 71 -4.40 -13.54 1.93
N ARG A 72 -4.54 -14.75 2.47
CA ARG A 72 -5.59 -15.70 2.05
C ARG A 72 -7.02 -15.17 2.26
N ALA A 73 -7.25 -14.44 3.34
CA ALA A 73 -8.55 -13.84 3.61
C ALA A 73 -8.80 -12.64 2.69
N CYS A 74 -7.79 -11.81 2.42
CA CYS A 74 -7.86 -10.73 1.44
C CYS A 74 -8.12 -11.28 0.04
N ASP A 75 -7.38 -12.32 -0.39
CA ASP A 75 -7.55 -12.99 -1.67
C ASP A 75 -8.98 -13.53 -1.79
N HIS A 76 -9.49 -14.21 -0.76
CA HIS A 76 -10.86 -14.72 -0.75
C HIS A 76 -11.93 -13.63 -0.83
N LEU A 77 -11.73 -12.51 -0.13
CA LEU A 77 -12.64 -11.36 -0.20
C LEU A 77 -12.62 -10.72 -1.59
N VAL A 78 -11.43 -10.49 -2.15
CA VAL A 78 -11.28 -9.90 -3.49
C VAL A 78 -11.85 -10.83 -4.56
N ASP A 79 -11.63 -12.14 -4.44
CA ASP A 79 -12.16 -13.16 -5.35
C ASP A 79 -13.68 -13.02 -5.50
N SER A 80 -14.41 -12.83 -4.39
CA SER A 80 -15.86 -12.63 -4.43
C SER A 80 -16.32 -11.42 -5.25
N PHE A 81 -15.49 -10.39 -5.40
CA PHE A 81 -15.78 -9.20 -6.20
C PHE A 81 -15.24 -9.27 -7.63
N LEU A 82 -14.35 -10.22 -7.94
CA LEU A 82 -13.83 -10.43 -9.30
C LEU A 82 -14.80 -11.22 -10.18
N HIS A 83 -15.85 -11.81 -9.60
CA HIS A 83 -16.80 -12.68 -10.29
C HIS A 83 -18.03 -11.95 -10.88
N ASP A 84 -18.12 -10.61 -10.75
CA ASP A 84 -19.31 -9.84 -11.14
C ASP A 84 -19.22 -9.06 -12.48
N ASP A 85 -18.20 -9.27 -13.31
CA ASP A 85 -18.11 -8.60 -14.61
C ASP A 85 -17.50 -9.49 -15.71
N VAL A 86 -18.22 -10.52 -16.19
CA VAL A 86 -18.17 -11.03 -17.58
C VAL A 86 -19.53 -11.56 -18.03
#